data_AF-A0AAV4CNH3-F1
#
_entry.id   AF-A0AAV4CNH3-F1
#
_cell.length_a   1.000
_cell.length_b   1.000
_cell.length_c   1.000
_cell.angle_alpha   90.00
_cell.angle_beta   90.00
_cell.angle_gamma   90.00
#
_symmetry.space_group_name_H-M   'P 1'
#
loop_
_entity.id
_entity.type
_entity.pdbx_description
1 polymer ?
#
loop_
_entity_poly.entity_id
_entity_poly.type
_entity_poly.pdbx_seq_one_letter_code
_entity_poly.pdbx_strand_id
1 'polypeptide(L)'
;MAGKKGKKGKKGKKAGKPKEPQMTAQEAILAYQINVIEKKREDVNYEIRGWEEKNKRNLERNEKLKSEQELLLKHLLKTNRDVSKLLENEGVKTREDVTDAMKDKWSRQREREKELEELKSRIALKEVEIEKLTQEVVWWKSFRDHGQHRQQTHIKLLEQELKDMESSFVDMAAHLTRDKDQIISEIERYTEETLSQQKDKASEKAMGQLDKKDRQEVLDNDWLKREVSIHRIETEKCREIVEDLEKENLLLMSELFECSVEDLKVSRSFYLTQFNDSENLDTTGILEMDLAKISVPTEESIEQQVLKPSTDRPKSATQKAVEDKVFSLISYRPSLDDTGEEEETAVSDADSGSDFYENYFFEEENFEDYLKLGPLELKLLSVSGQQMPIHEVEEPSKEEVESKQWNPDEWPVTCGMLKGPLMSNVKS
;
A
#
# COMPACT_ATOMS: atom_id res chain seq x y z
N MET A 1 -112.85 -6.35 -24.22
CA MET A 1 -113.39 -7.74 -24.22
C MET A 1 -113.96 -8.04 -25.60
N ALA A 2 -113.51 -9.11 -26.26
CA ALA A 2 -114.35 -9.90 -27.17
C ALA A 2 -113.62 -11.21 -27.49
N GLY A 3 -113.84 -12.21 -26.64
CA GLY A 3 -113.54 -13.60 -26.95
C GLY A 3 -114.66 -14.19 -27.80
N LYS A 4 -114.29 -14.63 -29.01
CA LYS A 4 -114.89 -15.65 -29.87
C LYS A 4 -116.10 -16.43 -29.30
N LYS A 5 -117.11 -16.61 -30.15
CA LYS A 5 -117.54 -17.91 -30.73
C LYS A 5 -118.74 -17.62 -31.65
N GLY A 6 -118.85 -18.19 -32.84
CA GLY A 6 -118.43 -19.52 -33.22
C GLY A 6 -119.64 -20.24 -33.79
N LYS A 7 -119.94 -19.92 -35.05
CA LYS A 7 -120.55 -20.74 -36.10
C LYS A 7 -120.78 -22.22 -35.72
N LYS A 8 -122.03 -22.70 -35.81
CA LYS A 8 -122.36 -24.07 -36.24
C LYS A 8 -123.81 -24.15 -36.70
N GLY A 9 -124.01 -24.10 -38.01
CA GLY A 9 -125.18 -24.70 -38.63
C GLY A 9 -124.93 -26.20 -38.89
N LYS A 10 -125.99 -27.00 -38.92
CA LYS A 10 -126.25 -28.02 -39.96
C LYS A 10 -127.52 -28.82 -39.66
N LYS A 11 -128.41 -28.87 -40.65
CA LYS A 11 -129.13 -30.06 -41.19
C LYS A 11 -130.27 -29.48 -42.06
N GLY A 12 -130.36 -29.64 -43.38
CA GLY A 12 -129.81 -30.68 -44.25
C GLY A 12 -130.89 -31.70 -44.62
N LYS A 13 -131.76 -31.36 -45.59
CA LYS A 13 -132.45 -32.28 -46.51
C LYS A 13 -132.49 -31.56 -47.87
N LYS A 14 -131.67 -31.96 -48.85
CA LYS A 14 -131.89 -33.03 -49.87
C LYS A 14 -133.18 -32.78 -50.65
N ALA A 15 -133.22 -32.73 -51.98
CA ALA A 15 -132.29 -33.07 -53.05
C ALA A 15 -132.84 -32.45 -54.37
N GLY A 16 -132.10 -32.30 -55.46
CA GLY A 16 -130.77 -32.79 -55.80
C GLY A 16 -130.13 -31.96 -56.92
N LYS A 17 -128.80 -31.91 -56.90
CA LYS A 17 -127.94 -31.59 -58.05
C LYS A 17 -128.13 -32.69 -59.10
N PRO A 18 -127.99 -32.46 -60.42
CA PRO A 18 -126.71 -31.99 -60.94
C PRO A 18 -126.74 -31.24 -62.28
N LYS A 19 -125.99 -30.15 -62.33
CA LYS A 19 -125.11 -29.80 -63.43
C LYS A 19 -124.23 -28.66 -62.93
N GLU A 20 -122.93 -28.88 -62.94
CA GLU A 20 -122.05 -27.77 -63.31
C GLU A 20 -122.59 -27.26 -64.65
N PRO A 21 -123.03 -25.99 -64.76
CA PRO A 21 -123.15 -25.41 -66.07
C PRO A 21 -121.73 -25.42 -66.60
N GLN A 22 -121.52 -26.16 -67.69
CA GLN A 22 -120.29 -26.02 -68.45
C GLN A 22 -120.02 -24.53 -68.56
N MET A 23 -118.88 -24.07 -68.03
CA MET A 23 -118.37 -22.72 -68.29
C MET A 23 -118.33 -22.60 -69.80
N THR A 24 -119.42 -22.07 -70.35
CA THR A 24 -119.51 -21.78 -71.77
C THR A 24 -118.40 -20.77 -71.99
N ALA A 25 -117.69 -20.80 -73.12
CA ALA A 25 -116.55 -19.92 -73.34
C ALA A 25 -116.88 -18.43 -72.98
N GLN A 26 -118.15 -18.02 -73.15
CA GLN A 26 -118.69 -16.74 -72.68
C GLN A 26 -118.61 -16.49 -71.16
N GLU A 27 -118.93 -17.44 -70.29
CA GLU A 27 -118.86 -17.26 -68.83
C GLU A 27 -117.41 -17.23 -68.31
N ALA A 28 -116.51 -18.02 -68.92
CA ALA A 28 -115.07 -17.93 -68.65
C ALA A 28 -114.47 -16.59 -69.10
N ILE A 29 -114.92 -16.07 -70.25
CA ILE A 29 -114.52 -14.74 -70.75
C ILE A 29 -115.07 -13.63 -69.83
N LEU A 30 -116.33 -13.72 -69.38
CA LEU A 30 -116.91 -12.76 -68.43
C LEU A 30 -116.20 -12.79 -67.07
N ALA A 31 -115.91 -13.97 -66.52
CA ALA A 31 -115.16 -14.09 -65.28
C ALA A 31 -113.73 -13.55 -65.41
N TYR A 32 -113.08 -13.75 -66.56
CA TYR A 32 -111.77 -13.13 -66.85
C TYR A 32 -111.89 -11.61 -66.97
N GLN A 33 -112.91 -11.09 -67.66
CA GLN A 33 -113.16 -9.65 -67.77
C GLN A 33 -113.45 -9.02 -66.41
N ILE A 34 -114.25 -9.68 -65.56
CA ILE A 34 -114.51 -9.26 -64.19
C ILE A 34 -113.20 -9.26 -63.39
N ASN A 35 -112.39 -10.32 -63.45
CA ASN A 35 -111.12 -10.38 -62.74
C ASN A 35 -110.12 -9.32 -63.24
N VAL A 36 -110.09 -9.01 -64.53
CA VAL A 36 -109.28 -7.90 -65.07
C VAL A 36 -109.75 -6.55 -64.52
N ILE A 37 -111.07 -6.34 -64.39
CA ILE A 37 -111.63 -5.12 -63.79
C ILE A 37 -111.39 -5.07 -62.28
N GLU A 38 -111.52 -6.19 -61.57
CA GLU A 38 -111.26 -6.30 -60.14
C GLU A 38 -109.78 -6.06 -59.84
N LYS A 39 -108.86 -6.62 -60.62
CA LYS A 39 -107.43 -6.35 -60.51
C LYS A 39 -107.12 -4.87 -60.77
N LYS A 40 -107.71 -4.26 -61.81
CA LYS A 40 -107.58 -2.80 -62.04
C LYS A 40 -108.15 -1.98 -60.89
N ARG A 41 -109.27 -2.41 -60.28
CA ARG A 41 -109.87 -1.76 -59.12
C ARG A 41 -108.99 -1.92 -57.88
N GLU A 42 -108.36 -3.07 -57.69
CA GLU A 42 -107.39 -3.31 -56.62
C GLU A 42 -106.13 -2.46 -56.80
N ASP A 43 -105.61 -2.34 -58.01
CA ASP A 43 -104.48 -1.46 -58.36
C ASP A 43 -104.83 0.00 -58.04
N VAL A 44 -106.00 0.49 -58.49
CA VAL A 44 -106.48 1.85 -58.16
C VAL A 44 -106.69 2.02 -56.65
N ASN A 45 -107.23 1.02 -55.95
CA ASN A 45 -107.38 1.08 -54.49
C ASN A 45 -106.03 1.06 -53.75
N TYR A 46 -105.01 0.42 -54.33
CA TYR A 46 -103.65 0.45 -53.80
C TYR A 46 -103.02 1.83 -54.01
N GLU A 47 -103.23 2.43 -55.19
CA GLU A 47 -102.82 3.81 -55.47
C GLU A 47 -103.52 4.81 -54.55
N ILE A 48 -104.84 4.71 -54.36
CA ILE A 48 -105.61 5.56 -53.44
C ILE A 48 -105.06 5.45 -52.02
N ARG A 49 -104.84 4.24 -51.50
CA ARG A 49 -104.23 4.04 -50.17
C ARG A 49 -102.82 4.63 -50.11
N GLY A 50 -102.02 4.48 -51.17
CA GLY A 50 -100.70 5.10 -51.26
C GLY A 50 -100.76 6.63 -51.23
N TRP A 51 -101.77 7.23 -51.88
CA TRP A 51 -102.01 8.67 -51.85
C TRP A 51 -102.52 9.14 -50.48
N GLU A 52 -103.41 8.41 -49.84
CA GLU A 52 -103.91 8.70 -48.48
C GLU A 52 -102.78 8.64 -47.46
N GLU A 53 -101.91 7.63 -47.51
CA GLU A 53 -100.74 7.55 -46.64
C GLU A 53 -99.75 8.69 -46.89
N LYS A 54 -99.47 9.04 -48.15
CA LYS A 54 -98.63 10.19 -48.49
C LYS A 54 -99.23 11.49 -47.97
N ASN A 55 -100.54 11.67 -48.13
CA ASN A 55 -101.26 12.84 -47.64
C ASN A 55 -101.21 12.92 -46.11
N LYS A 56 -101.39 11.79 -45.41
CA LYS A 56 -101.27 11.71 -43.96
C LYS A 56 -99.86 12.05 -43.47
N ARG A 57 -98.81 11.51 -44.10
CA ARG A 57 -97.41 11.85 -43.77
C ARG A 57 -97.12 13.34 -44.00
N ASN A 58 -97.68 13.92 -45.06
CA ASN A 58 -97.55 15.35 -45.34
C ASN A 58 -98.27 16.21 -44.29
N LEU A 59 -99.46 15.81 -43.84
CA LEU A 59 -100.18 16.49 -42.76
C LEU A 59 -99.40 16.44 -41.44
N GLU A 60 -98.94 15.26 -41.02
CA GLU A 60 -98.12 15.09 -39.80
C GLU A 60 -96.83 15.90 -39.86
N ARG A 61 -96.16 15.96 -41.03
CA ARG A 61 -94.97 16.80 -41.23
C ARG A 61 -95.31 18.28 -41.10
N ASN A 62 -96.43 18.72 -41.67
CA ASN A 62 -96.85 20.11 -41.61
C ASN A 62 -97.24 20.53 -40.18
N GLU A 63 -97.92 19.65 -39.43
CA GLU A 63 -98.22 19.87 -38.01
C GLU A 63 -96.95 19.98 -37.16
N LYS A 64 -95.97 19.09 -37.36
CA LYS A 64 -94.66 19.18 -36.69
C LYS A 64 -93.97 20.51 -37.01
N LEU A 65 -93.89 20.89 -38.29
CA LEU A 65 -93.31 22.16 -38.70
C LEU A 65 -94.01 23.37 -38.06
N LYS A 66 -95.34 23.36 -37.98
CA LYS A 66 -96.10 24.42 -37.29
C LYS A 66 -95.76 24.47 -35.80
N SER A 67 -95.68 23.32 -35.13
CA SER A 67 -95.30 23.27 -33.71
C SER A 67 -93.88 23.78 -33.46
N GLU A 68 -92.93 23.46 -34.35
CA GLU A 68 -91.55 23.95 -34.31
C GLU A 68 -91.51 25.48 -34.54
N GLN A 69 -92.27 25.99 -35.51
CA GLN A 69 -92.40 27.42 -35.77
C GLN A 69 -93.00 28.16 -34.57
N GLU A 70 -94.02 27.61 -33.92
CA GLU A 70 -94.61 28.19 -32.72
C GLU A 70 -93.62 28.22 -31.54
N LEU A 71 -92.81 27.17 -31.37
CA LEU A 71 -91.76 27.13 -30.35
C LEU A 71 -90.68 28.18 -30.62
N LEU A 72 -90.23 28.30 -31.87
CA LEU A 72 -89.26 29.30 -32.27
C LEU A 72 -89.79 30.72 -32.05
N LEU A 73 -91.05 30.97 -32.44
CA LEU A 73 -91.69 32.26 -32.21
C LEU A 73 -91.79 32.58 -30.71
N LYS A 74 -92.18 31.61 -29.89
CA LYS A 74 -92.20 31.76 -28.42
C LYS A 74 -90.81 32.06 -27.85
N HIS A 75 -89.77 31.37 -28.32
CA HIS A 75 -88.40 31.61 -27.91
C HIS A 75 -87.94 33.02 -28.27
N LEU A 76 -88.16 33.45 -29.53
CA LEU A 76 -87.80 34.80 -30.00
C LEU A 76 -88.52 35.90 -29.22
N LEU A 77 -89.82 35.72 -28.94
CA LEU A 77 -90.57 36.66 -28.12
C LEU A 77 -90.05 36.71 -26.68
N LYS A 78 -89.60 35.58 -26.12
CA LYS A 78 -89.00 35.54 -24.79
C LYS A 78 -87.65 36.25 -24.76
N THR A 79 -86.73 35.93 -25.67
CA THR A 79 -85.43 36.60 -25.76
C THR A 79 -85.57 38.09 -25.99
N ASN A 80 -86.54 38.51 -26.82
CA ASN A 80 -86.81 39.94 -27.04
C ASN A 80 -87.29 40.62 -25.75
N ARG A 81 -88.24 40.01 -25.02
CA ARG A 81 -88.67 40.52 -23.71
C ARG A 81 -87.54 40.59 -22.69
N ASP A 82 -86.65 39.60 -22.65
CA ASP A 82 -85.52 39.58 -21.71
C ASP A 82 -84.50 40.68 -22.05
N VAL A 83 -84.24 40.91 -23.34
CA VAL A 83 -83.42 42.05 -23.82
C VAL A 83 -84.09 43.38 -23.51
N SER A 84 -85.39 43.53 -23.76
CA SER A 84 -86.13 44.76 -23.40
C SER A 84 -86.07 45.03 -21.90
N LYS A 85 -86.22 44.02 -21.04
CA LYS A 85 -86.07 44.18 -19.59
C LYS A 85 -84.67 44.59 -19.18
N LEU A 86 -83.63 44.03 -19.81
CA LEU A 86 -82.26 44.45 -19.54
C LEU A 86 -82.03 45.92 -19.94
N LEU A 87 -82.58 46.36 -21.08
CA LEU A 87 -82.50 47.76 -21.51
C LEU A 87 -83.36 48.70 -20.66
N GLU A 88 -84.54 48.25 -20.20
CA GLU A 88 -85.39 49.03 -19.27
C GLU A 88 -84.72 49.17 -17.89
N ASN A 89 -83.98 48.14 -17.46
CA ASN A 89 -83.19 48.17 -16.22
C ASN A 89 -81.89 48.97 -16.38
N GLU A 90 -81.35 49.11 -17.59
CA GLU A 90 -80.31 50.09 -17.89
C GLU A 90 -80.93 51.49 -17.94
N GLY A 91 -81.11 52.09 -16.76
CA GLY A 91 -81.45 53.51 -16.64
C GLY A 91 -80.49 54.37 -17.48
N VAL A 92 -81.01 55.46 -18.05
CA VAL A 92 -80.24 56.40 -18.88
C VAL A 92 -79.00 56.85 -18.12
N LYS A 93 -77.83 56.30 -18.48
CA LYS A 93 -76.55 56.62 -17.84
C LYS A 93 -76.27 58.10 -18.03
N THR A 94 -76.08 58.81 -16.93
CA THR A 94 -75.86 60.25 -16.96
C THR A 94 -74.42 60.51 -17.41
N ARG A 95 -74.16 61.70 -17.96
CA ARG A 95 -72.79 62.12 -18.30
C ARG A 95 -71.83 61.97 -17.10
N GLU A 96 -72.33 62.19 -15.88
CA GLU A 96 -71.57 62.06 -14.63
C GLU A 96 -71.10 60.63 -14.37
N ASP A 97 -71.99 59.63 -14.50
CA ASP A 97 -71.65 58.20 -14.33
C ASP A 97 -70.55 57.76 -15.31
N VAL A 98 -70.61 58.25 -16.55
CA VAL A 98 -69.58 58.00 -17.57
C VAL A 98 -68.26 58.66 -17.18
N THR A 99 -68.31 59.90 -16.68
CA THR A 99 -67.09 60.60 -16.24
C THR A 99 -66.44 59.94 -15.03
N ASP A 100 -67.23 59.43 -14.08
CA ASP A 100 -66.68 58.77 -12.90
C ASP A 100 -66.13 57.39 -13.24
N ALA A 101 -66.80 56.61 -14.10
CA ALA A 101 -66.24 55.36 -14.63
C ALA A 101 -64.94 55.59 -15.43
N MET A 102 -64.84 56.69 -16.19
CA MET A 102 -63.59 57.06 -16.87
C MET A 102 -62.48 57.46 -15.90
N LYS A 103 -62.77 58.29 -14.89
CA LYS A 103 -61.79 58.67 -13.85
C LYS A 103 -61.27 57.43 -13.12
N ASP A 104 -62.16 56.53 -12.76
CA ASP A 104 -61.83 55.29 -12.06
C ASP A 104 -60.99 54.34 -12.94
N LYS A 105 -61.33 54.20 -14.22
CA LYS A 105 -60.50 53.47 -15.19
C LYS A 105 -59.10 54.10 -15.35
N TRP A 106 -59.02 55.43 -15.40
CA TRP A 106 -57.75 56.15 -15.50
C TRP A 106 -56.90 56.03 -14.22
N SER A 107 -57.54 56.05 -13.05
CA SER A 107 -56.84 55.82 -11.78
C SER A 107 -56.27 54.41 -11.70
N ARG A 108 -57.06 53.38 -12.04
CA ARG A 108 -56.55 51.99 -12.12
C ARG A 108 -55.45 51.82 -13.16
N GLN A 109 -55.54 52.52 -14.29
CA GLN A 109 -54.49 52.50 -15.31
C GLN A 109 -53.19 53.07 -14.75
N ARG A 110 -53.24 54.23 -14.08
CA ARG A 110 -52.06 54.84 -13.46
C ARG A 110 -51.48 53.99 -12.34
N GLU A 111 -52.31 53.34 -11.54
CA GLU A 111 -51.86 52.43 -10.49
C GLU A 111 -51.11 51.23 -11.08
N ARG A 112 -51.69 50.57 -12.10
CA ARG A 112 -51.00 49.50 -12.83
C ARG A 112 -49.70 49.96 -13.51
N GLU A 113 -49.67 51.17 -14.04
CA GLU A 113 -48.43 51.74 -14.63
C GLU A 113 -47.34 51.94 -13.58
N LYS A 114 -47.69 52.41 -12.37
CA LYS A 114 -46.75 52.49 -11.25
C LYS A 114 -46.25 51.12 -10.83
N GLU A 115 -47.14 50.14 -10.67
CA GLU A 115 -46.76 48.76 -10.34
C GLU A 115 -45.81 48.17 -11.39
N LEU A 116 -46.08 48.41 -12.68
CA LEU A 116 -45.19 47.97 -13.76
C LEU A 116 -43.82 48.64 -13.69
N GLU A 117 -43.75 49.92 -13.33
CA GLU A 117 -42.48 50.62 -13.20
C GLU A 117 -41.69 50.16 -11.95
N GLU A 118 -42.38 49.89 -10.84
CA GLU A 118 -41.79 49.26 -9.66
C GLU A 118 -41.26 47.85 -9.97
N LEU A 119 -42.00 47.05 -10.74
CA LEU A 119 -41.54 45.73 -11.18
C LEU A 119 -40.33 45.84 -12.11
N LYS A 120 -40.34 46.76 -13.07
CA LYS A 120 -39.18 47.00 -13.95
C LYS A 120 -37.93 47.42 -13.17
N SER A 121 -38.07 48.35 -12.23
CA SER A 121 -36.94 48.77 -11.39
C SER A 121 -36.40 47.62 -10.55
N ARG A 122 -37.27 46.76 -10.01
CA ARG A 122 -36.87 45.55 -9.28
C ARG A 122 -36.17 44.54 -10.18
N ILE A 123 -36.66 44.32 -11.40
CA ILE A 123 -36.02 43.46 -12.40
C ILE A 123 -34.63 43.99 -12.72
N ALA A 124 -34.49 45.29 -13.01
CA ALA A 124 -33.20 45.91 -13.31
C ALA A 124 -32.19 45.77 -12.16
N LEU A 125 -32.63 45.94 -10.90
CA LEU A 125 -31.78 45.72 -9.74
C LEU A 125 -31.31 44.26 -9.64
N LYS A 126 -32.20 43.30 -9.93
CA LYS A 126 -31.86 41.88 -9.93
C LYS A 126 -30.96 41.48 -11.09
N GLU A 127 -31.11 42.07 -12.27
CA GLU A 127 -30.20 41.85 -13.40
C GLU A 127 -28.78 42.29 -13.06
N VAL A 128 -28.61 43.42 -12.37
CA VAL A 128 -27.28 43.88 -11.90
C VAL A 128 -26.70 42.93 -10.84
N GLU A 129 -27.52 42.40 -9.93
CA GLU A 129 -27.08 41.41 -8.95
C GLU A 129 -26.65 40.10 -9.63
N ILE A 130 -27.42 39.64 -10.61
CA ILE A 130 -27.09 38.46 -11.42
C ILE A 130 -25.76 38.68 -12.14
N GLU A 131 -25.55 39.85 -12.74
CA GLU A 131 -24.30 40.15 -13.46
C GLU A 131 -23.07 40.15 -12.55
N LYS A 132 -23.20 40.58 -11.29
CA LYS A 132 -22.10 40.47 -10.32
C LYS A 132 -21.81 39.01 -9.97
N LEU A 133 -22.86 38.23 -9.72
CA LEU A 133 -22.72 36.81 -9.40
C LEU A 133 -22.16 36.01 -10.59
N THR A 134 -22.52 36.33 -11.83
CA THR A 134 -21.97 35.68 -13.02
C THR A 134 -20.47 35.98 -13.14
N GLN A 135 -20.03 37.21 -12.87
CA GLN A 135 -18.61 37.57 -12.85
C GLN A 135 -17.84 36.81 -11.76
N GLU A 136 -18.39 36.71 -10.54
CA GLU A 136 -17.80 35.91 -9.47
C GLU A 136 -17.70 34.43 -9.87
N VAL A 137 -18.74 33.86 -10.45
CA VAL A 137 -18.74 32.48 -10.93
C VAL A 137 -17.69 32.26 -12.02
N VAL A 138 -17.52 33.20 -12.95
CA VAL A 138 -16.48 33.12 -13.98
C VAL A 138 -15.09 33.18 -13.34
N TRP A 139 -14.89 34.05 -12.34
CA TRP A 139 -13.64 34.13 -11.60
C TRP A 139 -13.32 32.82 -10.86
N TRP A 140 -14.29 32.25 -10.14
CA TRP A 140 -14.10 30.97 -9.46
C TRP A 140 -13.84 29.82 -10.43
N LYS A 141 -14.46 29.83 -11.61
CA LYS A 141 -14.18 28.84 -12.66
C LYS A 141 -12.76 28.98 -13.20
N SER A 142 -12.31 30.19 -13.53
CA SER A 142 -10.94 30.41 -14.02
C SER A 142 -9.90 30.08 -12.95
N PHE A 143 -10.21 30.38 -11.68
CA PHE A 143 -9.39 30.00 -10.54
C PHE A 143 -9.32 28.48 -10.37
N ARG A 144 -10.44 27.77 -10.41
CA ARG A 144 -10.47 26.30 -10.35
C ARG A 144 -9.66 25.67 -11.48
N ASP A 145 -9.86 26.16 -12.71
CA ASP A 145 -9.29 25.51 -13.89
C ASP A 145 -7.80 25.84 -14.09
N HIS A 146 -7.33 27.03 -13.68
CA HIS A 146 -5.95 27.47 -13.93
C HIS A 146 -5.23 27.96 -12.66
N GLY A 147 -5.92 28.73 -11.82
CA GLY A 147 -5.37 29.29 -10.58
C GLY A 147 -4.92 28.21 -9.59
N GLN A 148 -5.73 27.17 -9.42
CA GLN A 148 -5.46 26.04 -8.52
C GLN A 148 -4.18 25.32 -8.93
N HIS A 149 -4.00 25.05 -10.23
CA HIS A 149 -2.78 24.38 -10.70
C HIS A 149 -1.54 25.23 -10.47
N ARG A 150 -1.61 26.54 -10.76
CA ARG A 150 -0.47 27.45 -10.51
C ARG A 150 -0.11 27.54 -9.02
N GLN A 151 -1.10 27.64 -8.14
CA GLN A 151 -0.87 27.65 -6.70
C GLN A 151 -0.33 26.30 -6.22
N GLN A 152 -0.87 25.19 -6.72
CA GLN A 152 -0.39 23.85 -6.39
C GLN A 152 1.06 23.64 -6.84
N THR A 153 1.45 24.09 -8.03
CA THR A 153 2.84 24.01 -8.48
C THR A 153 3.75 24.88 -7.61
N HIS A 154 3.29 26.07 -7.22
CA HIS A 154 4.06 26.95 -6.35
C HIS A 154 4.26 26.35 -4.96
N ILE A 155 3.20 25.77 -4.38
CA ILE A 155 3.26 25.06 -3.09
C ILE A 155 4.25 23.89 -3.18
N LYS A 156 4.16 23.05 -4.22
CA LYS A 156 5.10 21.93 -4.41
C LYS A 156 6.55 22.37 -4.51
N LEU A 157 6.80 23.49 -5.20
CA LEU A 157 8.14 24.04 -5.33
C LEU A 157 8.66 24.56 -3.99
N LEU A 158 7.83 25.24 -3.20
CA LEU A 158 8.20 25.67 -1.84
C LEU A 158 8.43 24.49 -0.89
N GLU A 159 7.63 23.43 -0.99
CA GLU A 159 7.81 22.20 -0.23
C GLU A 159 9.14 21.52 -0.58
N GLN A 160 9.50 21.51 -1.87
CA GLN A 160 10.78 21.01 -2.33
C GLN A 160 11.95 21.87 -1.82
N GLU A 161 11.86 23.20 -1.93
CA GLU A 161 12.88 24.12 -1.42
C GLU A 161 13.07 23.96 0.10
N LEU A 162 11.98 23.77 0.86
CA LEU A 162 12.07 23.48 2.30
C LEU A 162 12.82 22.18 2.57
N LYS A 163 12.53 21.11 1.81
CA LYS A 163 13.19 19.82 1.96
C LYS A 163 14.67 19.88 1.58
N ASP A 164 15.00 20.59 0.50
CA ASP A 164 16.38 20.79 0.06
C ASP A 164 17.17 21.60 1.09
N MET A 165 16.56 22.64 1.67
CA MET A 165 17.15 23.38 2.79
C MET A 165 17.37 22.47 4.00
N GLU A 166 16.39 21.66 4.40
CA GLU A 166 16.52 20.71 5.52
C GLU A 166 17.66 19.71 5.30
N SER A 167 17.76 19.11 4.10
CA SER A 167 18.88 18.24 3.75
C SER A 167 20.22 18.97 3.86
N SER A 168 20.30 20.20 3.33
CA SER A 168 21.53 20.99 3.40
C SER A 168 21.91 21.33 4.86
N PHE A 169 20.94 21.55 5.74
CA PHE A 169 21.19 21.78 7.17
C PHE A 169 21.73 20.52 7.84
N VAL A 170 21.16 19.35 7.53
CA VAL A 170 21.66 18.07 8.05
C VAL A 170 23.09 17.81 7.56
N ASP A 171 23.37 18.05 6.27
CA ASP A 171 24.70 17.86 5.69
C ASP A 171 25.73 18.82 6.30
N MET A 172 25.38 20.10 6.47
CA MET A 172 26.23 21.08 7.15
C MET A 172 26.46 20.72 8.62
N ALA A 173 25.44 20.27 9.34
CA ALA A 173 25.59 19.81 10.72
C ALA A 173 26.51 18.57 10.80
N ALA A 174 26.37 17.63 9.86
CA ALA A 174 27.21 16.46 9.76
C ALA A 174 28.66 16.82 9.37
N HIS A 175 28.88 17.86 8.57
CA HIS A 175 30.21 18.38 8.27
C HIS A 175 30.84 19.02 9.51
N LEU A 176 30.12 19.93 10.18
CA LEU A 176 30.62 20.63 11.37
C LEU A 176 30.93 19.67 12.52
N THR A 177 30.15 18.60 12.68
CA THR A 177 30.44 17.55 13.67
C THR A 177 31.71 16.78 13.32
N ARG A 178 31.88 16.37 12.06
CA ARG A 178 33.14 15.73 11.61
C ARG A 178 34.35 16.62 11.77
N ASP A 179 34.25 17.90 11.40
CA ASP A 179 35.33 18.87 11.58
C ASP A 179 35.69 19.03 13.06
N LYS A 180 34.66 19.14 13.92
CA LYS A 180 34.85 19.21 15.37
C LYS A 180 35.59 17.97 15.87
N ASP A 181 35.17 16.78 15.47
CA ASP A 181 35.77 15.52 15.91
C ASP A 181 37.22 15.40 15.40
N GLN A 182 37.50 15.82 14.16
CA GLN A 182 38.85 15.87 13.62
C GLN A 182 39.75 16.82 14.42
N ILE A 183 39.27 18.01 14.76
CA ILE A 183 40.00 18.97 15.58
C ILE A 183 40.24 18.40 16.98
N ILE A 184 39.24 17.74 17.58
CA ILE A 184 39.40 17.08 18.88
C ILE A 184 40.47 15.99 18.80
N SER A 185 40.41 15.09 17.83
CA SER A 185 41.40 14.03 17.66
C SER A 185 42.81 14.58 17.37
N GLU A 186 42.93 15.70 16.65
CA GLU A 186 44.21 16.36 16.43
C GLU A 186 44.77 16.97 17.71
N ILE A 187 43.92 17.62 18.51
CA ILE A 187 44.29 18.13 19.84
C ILE A 187 44.71 16.98 20.75
N GLU A 188 43.92 15.90 20.82
CA GLU A 188 44.22 14.71 21.62
C GLU A 188 45.58 14.13 21.23
N ARG A 189 45.82 13.88 19.95
CA ARG A 189 47.11 13.40 19.43
C ARG A 189 48.27 14.32 19.79
N TYR A 190 48.10 15.64 19.61
CA TYR A 190 49.12 16.62 19.97
C TYR A 190 49.38 16.65 21.48
N THR A 191 48.33 16.57 22.30
CA THR A 191 48.47 16.52 23.77
C THR A 191 49.15 15.23 24.22
N GLU A 192 48.86 14.09 23.60
CA GLU A 192 49.51 12.82 23.90
C GLU A 192 50.99 12.85 23.51
N GLU A 193 51.31 13.37 22.32
CA GLU A 193 52.70 13.50 21.86
C GLU A 193 53.51 14.41 22.79
N THR A 194 52.95 15.56 23.17
CA THR A 194 53.62 16.47 24.12
C THR A 194 53.77 15.87 25.51
N LEU A 195 52.78 15.12 26.00
CA LEU A 195 52.89 14.37 27.26
C LEU A 195 53.95 13.26 27.18
N SER A 196 54.03 12.53 26.07
CA SER A 196 55.09 11.53 25.85
C SER A 196 56.47 12.17 25.86
N GLN A 197 56.66 13.26 25.10
CA GLN A 197 57.91 14.01 25.10
C GLN A 197 58.26 14.54 26.50
N GLN A 198 57.27 14.95 27.29
CA GLN A 198 57.49 15.37 28.68
C GLN A 198 57.90 14.20 29.58
N LYS A 199 57.27 13.03 29.42
CA LYS A 199 57.66 11.79 30.12
C LYS A 199 59.09 11.40 29.78
N ASP A 200 59.48 11.47 28.52
CA ASP A 200 60.85 11.16 28.06
C ASP A 200 61.88 12.15 28.62
N LYS A 201 61.58 13.46 28.58
CA LYS A 201 62.46 14.46 29.20
C LYS A 201 62.56 14.29 30.72
N ALA A 202 61.46 13.95 31.38
CA ALA A 202 61.45 13.68 32.82
C ALA A 202 62.24 12.42 33.17
N SER A 203 62.11 11.35 32.39
CA SER A 203 62.87 10.11 32.57
C SER A 203 64.36 10.32 32.30
N GLU A 204 64.71 11.07 31.25
CA GLU A 204 66.11 11.44 30.97
C GLU A 204 66.71 12.27 32.11
N LYS A 205 65.97 13.27 32.61
CA LYS A 205 66.40 14.09 33.75
C LYS A 205 66.58 13.25 35.01
N ALA A 206 65.66 12.32 35.28
CA ALA A 206 65.78 11.39 36.40
C ALA A 206 67.01 10.48 36.24
N MET A 207 67.22 9.90 35.06
CA MET A 207 68.42 9.10 34.75
C MET A 207 69.73 9.89 34.85
N GLY A 208 69.69 11.21 34.62
CA GLY A 208 70.84 12.12 34.80
C GLY A 208 71.13 12.45 36.26
N GLN A 209 70.16 12.31 37.16
CA GLN A 209 70.32 12.50 38.61
C GLN A 209 70.74 11.23 39.36
N LEU A 210 70.60 10.06 38.73
CA LEU A 210 71.04 8.78 39.29
C LEU A 210 72.56 8.63 39.26
N ASP A 211 73.10 7.85 40.20
CA ASP A 211 74.50 7.45 40.22
C ASP A 211 74.83 6.55 39.01
N LYS A 212 76.11 6.56 38.60
CA LYS A 212 76.58 5.79 37.42
C LYS A 212 76.27 4.29 37.53
N LYS A 213 76.31 3.73 38.75
CA LYS A 213 76.00 2.32 39.00
C LYS A 213 74.51 2.04 38.81
N ASP A 214 73.65 2.83 39.45
CA ASP A 214 72.19 2.69 39.37
C ASP A 214 71.70 2.87 37.92
N ARG A 215 72.27 3.81 37.17
CA ARG A 215 71.99 3.97 35.73
C ARG A 215 72.35 2.73 34.92
N GLN A 216 73.48 2.08 35.23
CA GLN A 216 73.89 0.86 34.55
C GLN A 216 72.94 -0.30 34.89
N GLU A 217 72.52 -0.43 36.16
CA GLU A 217 71.57 -1.45 36.60
C GLU A 217 70.21 -1.30 35.88
N VAL A 218 69.73 -0.08 35.65
CA VAL A 218 68.50 0.18 34.86
C VAL A 218 68.67 -0.24 33.39
N LEU A 219 69.79 0.12 32.75
CA LEU A 219 70.05 -0.27 31.36
C LEU A 219 70.19 -1.79 31.20
N ASP A 220 70.85 -2.45 32.15
CA ASP A 220 71.00 -3.90 32.19
C ASP A 220 69.62 -4.57 32.39
N ASN A 221 68.76 -4.00 33.26
CA ASN A 221 67.39 -4.49 33.44
C ASN A 221 66.55 -4.35 32.17
N ASP A 222 66.65 -3.23 31.46
CA ASP A 222 65.94 -3.02 30.19
C ASP A 222 66.45 -3.94 29.08
N TRP A 223 67.76 -4.20 29.05
CA TRP A 223 68.33 -5.19 28.14
C TRP A 223 67.84 -6.60 28.49
N LEU A 224 67.88 -6.99 29.76
CA LEU A 224 67.37 -8.30 30.23
C LEU A 224 65.88 -8.47 29.92
N LYS A 225 65.04 -7.43 30.05
CA LYS A 225 63.62 -7.49 29.68
C LYS A 225 63.41 -7.76 28.20
N ARG A 226 64.20 -7.10 27.34
CA ARG A 226 64.19 -7.37 25.89
C ARG A 226 64.62 -8.80 25.60
N GLU A 227 65.70 -9.25 26.21
CA GLU A 227 66.21 -10.62 26.05
C GLU A 227 65.20 -11.68 26.52
N VAL A 228 64.57 -11.47 27.69
CA VAL A 228 63.51 -12.35 28.20
C VAL A 228 62.33 -12.40 27.23
N SER A 229 61.97 -11.28 26.61
CA SER A 229 60.88 -11.24 25.63
C SER A 229 61.21 -12.03 24.37
N ILE A 230 62.45 -11.96 23.89
CA ILE A 230 62.95 -12.75 22.76
C ILE A 230 62.94 -14.24 23.11
N HIS A 231 63.53 -14.63 24.24
CA HIS A 231 63.54 -16.02 24.67
C HIS A 231 62.15 -16.59 24.91
N ARG A 232 61.19 -15.78 25.37
CA ARG A 232 59.78 -16.21 25.46
C ARG A 232 59.22 -16.57 24.09
N ILE A 233 59.45 -15.73 23.08
CA ILE A 233 59.01 -16.00 21.70
C ILE A 233 59.71 -17.25 21.14
N GLU A 234 61.01 -17.41 21.37
CA GLU A 234 61.76 -18.59 20.94
C GLU A 234 61.29 -19.86 21.64
N THR A 235 60.98 -19.78 22.93
CA THR A 235 60.45 -20.91 23.70
C THR A 235 59.07 -21.32 23.19
N GLU A 236 58.22 -20.36 22.84
CA GLU A 236 56.90 -20.66 22.27
C GLU A 236 57.03 -21.36 20.92
N LYS A 237 57.91 -20.85 20.03
CA LYS A 237 58.21 -21.51 18.75
C LYS A 237 58.78 -22.92 18.92
N CYS A 238 59.70 -23.11 19.85
CA CYS A 238 60.25 -24.45 20.15
C CYS A 238 59.18 -25.39 20.69
N ARG A 239 58.27 -24.89 21.54
CA ARG A 239 57.13 -25.67 22.04
C ARG A 239 56.23 -26.12 20.90
N GLU A 240 55.85 -25.21 19.99
CA GLU A 240 55.04 -25.53 18.81
C GLU A 240 55.68 -26.66 17.97
N ILE A 241 57.00 -26.58 17.71
CA ILE A 241 57.72 -27.61 16.96
C ILE A 241 57.71 -28.96 17.69
N VAL A 242 57.89 -28.97 19.01
CA VAL A 242 57.86 -30.21 19.80
C VAL A 242 56.45 -30.82 19.79
N GLU A 243 55.42 -30.00 19.98
CA GLU A 243 54.03 -30.46 19.91
C GLU A 243 53.71 -31.08 18.55
N ASP A 244 54.18 -30.49 17.45
CA ASP A 244 53.99 -31.05 16.11
C ASP A 244 54.75 -32.36 15.91
N LEU A 245 55.99 -32.46 16.39
CA LEU A 245 56.74 -33.72 16.36
C LEU A 245 56.12 -34.82 17.24
N GLU A 246 55.56 -34.45 18.39
CA GLU A 246 54.83 -35.38 19.26
C GLU A 246 53.57 -35.90 18.57
N LYS A 247 52.81 -35.03 17.89
CA LYS A 247 51.67 -35.43 17.06
C LYS A 247 52.10 -36.38 15.94
N GLU A 248 53.15 -36.05 15.19
CA GLU A 248 53.67 -36.90 14.12
C GLU A 248 54.14 -38.27 14.66
N ASN A 249 54.83 -38.31 15.79
CA ASN A 249 55.28 -39.55 16.41
C ASN A 249 54.09 -40.41 16.88
N LEU A 250 53.06 -39.80 17.48
CA LEU A 250 51.83 -40.52 17.84
C LEU A 250 51.13 -41.10 16.61
N LEU A 251 51.11 -40.36 15.49
CA LEU A 251 50.57 -40.86 14.23
C LEU A 251 51.39 -42.04 13.69
N LEU A 252 52.71 -41.91 13.60
CA LEU A 252 53.59 -43.00 13.16
C LEU A 252 53.49 -44.23 14.06
N MET A 253 53.39 -44.03 15.38
CA MET A 253 53.17 -45.13 16.32
C MET A 253 51.82 -45.80 16.07
N SER A 254 50.76 -45.02 15.80
CA SER A 254 49.45 -45.58 15.46
C SER A 254 49.49 -46.39 14.16
N GLU A 255 50.17 -45.90 13.12
CA GLU A 255 50.36 -46.62 11.86
C GLU A 255 51.20 -47.90 12.04
N LEU A 256 52.24 -47.86 12.87
CA LEU A 256 53.04 -49.05 13.21
C LEU A 256 52.21 -50.07 13.98
N PHE A 257 51.36 -49.62 14.91
CA PHE A 257 50.44 -50.51 15.61
C PHE A 257 49.44 -51.13 14.63
N GLU A 258 48.87 -50.36 13.71
CA GLU A 258 47.98 -50.88 12.67
C GLU A 258 48.69 -51.90 11.78
N CYS A 259 49.88 -51.59 11.25
CA CYS A 259 50.71 -52.53 10.49
C CYS A 259 50.99 -53.81 11.29
N SER A 260 51.38 -53.70 12.57
CA SER A 260 51.66 -54.88 13.41
C SER A 260 50.41 -55.73 13.66
N VAL A 261 49.24 -55.09 13.78
CA VAL A 261 47.95 -55.78 13.93
C VAL A 261 47.56 -56.45 12.61
N GLU A 262 47.81 -55.81 11.47
CA GLU A 262 47.62 -56.40 10.14
C GLU A 262 48.54 -57.60 9.92
N ASP A 263 49.83 -57.49 10.22
CA ASP A 263 50.80 -58.60 10.17
C ASP A 263 50.39 -59.74 11.11
N LEU A 264 49.85 -59.41 12.30
CA LEU A 264 49.33 -60.42 13.22
C LEU A 264 48.05 -61.06 12.67
N LYS A 265 47.17 -60.31 11.99
CA LYS A 265 45.99 -60.86 11.30
C LYS A 265 46.39 -61.77 10.14
N VAL A 266 47.41 -61.40 9.37
CA VAL A 266 47.96 -62.19 8.25
C VAL A 266 48.64 -63.46 8.76
N SER A 267 49.45 -63.37 9.81
CA SER A 267 50.06 -64.56 10.41
C SER A 267 49.01 -65.46 11.08
N ARG A 268 48.04 -64.89 11.81
CA ARG A 268 46.91 -65.66 12.37
C ARG A 268 46.08 -66.33 11.27
N SER A 269 45.78 -65.65 10.17
CA SER A 269 45.04 -66.25 9.06
C SER A 269 45.87 -67.33 8.38
N PHE A 270 47.18 -67.16 8.23
CA PHE A 270 48.10 -68.20 7.75
C PHE A 270 48.11 -69.43 8.67
N TYR A 271 48.22 -69.26 10.00
CA TYR A 271 48.15 -70.36 10.95
C TYR A 271 46.77 -71.05 10.94
N LEU A 272 45.68 -70.30 10.98
CA LEU A 272 44.32 -70.87 10.92
C LEU A 272 44.07 -71.60 9.59
N THR A 273 44.63 -71.13 8.47
CA THR A 273 44.50 -71.82 7.18
C THR A 273 45.26 -73.14 7.16
N GLN A 274 46.44 -73.23 7.81
CA GLN A 274 47.16 -74.51 7.94
C GLN A 274 46.43 -75.51 8.86
N PHE A 275 45.73 -75.02 9.88
CA PHE A 275 45.01 -75.89 10.82
C PHE A 275 43.56 -76.19 10.41
N ASN A 276 42.95 -75.44 9.49
CA ASN A 276 41.63 -75.80 8.94
C ASN A 276 41.67 -77.08 8.09
N ASP A 277 42.83 -77.47 7.55
CA ASP A 277 43.00 -78.76 6.84
C ASP A 277 43.36 -79.92 7.80
N SER A 278 43.50 -79.67 9.11
CA SER A 278 43.80 -80.71 10.11
C SER A 278 42.81 -80.66 11.28
N GLU A 279 41.64 -81.27 11.06
CA GLU A 279 40.68 -81.62 12.11
C GLU A 279 41.36 -82.45 13.21
N ASN A 280 41.78 -81.82 14.32
CA ASN A 280 41.90 -82.41 15.66
C ASN A 280 42.59 -81.42 16.59
N LEU A 281 41.85 -80.73 17.47
CA LEU A 281 42.39 -80.23 18.75
C LEU A 281 41.26 -79.80 19.71
N ASP A 282 40.24 -80.64 19.86
CA ASP A 282 39.38 -80.63 21.05
C ASP A 282 40.07 -81.41 22.17
N THR A 283 41.15 -80.88 22.74
CA THR A 283 41.63 -81.31 24.06
C THR A 283 42.61 -80.30 24.65
N THR A 284 42.16 -79.64 25.72
CA THR A 284 42.97 -79.10 26.83
C THR A 284 44.03 -78.07 26.45
N GLY A 285 43.59 -76.82 26.35
CA GLY A 285 44.46 -75.64 26.34
C GLY A 285 45.22 -75.52 27.66
N ILE A 286 46.54 -75.62 27.53
CA ILE A 286 47.64 -75.54 28.51
C ILE A 286 47.64 -74.29 29.42
N LEU A 287 46.61 -73.43 29.35
CA LEU A 287 46.54 -72.11 30.00
C LEU A 287 45.72 -72.08 31.31
N GLU A 288 45.02 -73.15 31.69
CA GLU A 288 44.22 -73.16 32.94
C GLU A 288 45.03 -73.44 34.22
N MET A 289 46.27 -73.93 34.13
CA MET A 289 47.04 -74.33 35.32
C MET A 289 47.72 -73.18 36.07
N ASP A 290 47.84 -71.99 35.49
CA ASP A 290 48.57 -70.86 36.10
C ASP A 290 47.68 -69.73 36.65
N LEU A 291 46.36 -69.81 36.48
CA LEU A 291 45.40 -68.87 37.09
C LEU A 291 45.07 -69.20 38.56
N ALA A 292 45.34 -70.43 39.03
CA ALA A 292 45.04 -70.85 40.40
C ALA A 292 46.10 -70.46 41.45
N LYS A 293 47.20 -69.80 41.06
CA LYS A 293 48.32 -69.44 41.96
C LYS A 293 48.36 -67.95 42.35
N ILE A 294 47.39 -67.15 41.93
CA ILE A 294 47.28 -65.74 42.33
C ILE A 294 46.18 -65.64 43.41
N SER A 295 46.59 -65.80 44.67
CA SER A 295 45.74 -65.41 45.80
C SER A 295 45.71 -63.88 45.89
N VAL A 296 44.54 -63.29 45.70
CA VAL A 296 44.28 -61.85 45.90
C VAL A 296 44.46 -61.51 47.39
N PRO A 297 45.37 -60.59 47.77
CA PRO A 297 45.45 -60.10 49.15
C PRO A 297 44.23 -59.24 49.50
N THR A 298 43.62 -59.54 50.65
CA THR A 298 42.47 -58.85 51.24
C THR A 298 42.83 -57.41 51.69
N GLU A 299 41.85 -56.49 51.64
CA GLU A 299 41.97 -55.03 51.87
C GLU A 299 42.65 -54.61 53.19
N GLU A 300 42.82 -55.51 54.16
CA GLU A 300 43.46 -55.22 55.45
C GLU A 300 45.02 -55.17 55.38
N SER A 301 45.63 -55.63 54.29
CA SER A 301 47.10 -55.63 54.12
C SER A 301 47.68 -54.39 53.44
N ILE A 302 46.84 -53.49 52.91
CA ILE A 302 47.28 -52.27 52.21
C ILE A 302 47.50 -51.09 53.18
N GLU A 303 46.78 -51.05 54.31
CA GLU A 303 46.89 -49.94 55.26
C GLU A 303 48.12 -50.00 56.20
N GLN A 304 48.77 -51.16 56.33
CA GLN A 304 49.98 -51.30 57.18
C GLN A 304 51.31 -51.07 56.45
N GLN A 305 51.31 -50.83 55.13
CA GLN A 305 52.54 -50.57 54.35
C GLN A 305 52.81 -49.08 54.04
N VAL A 306 51.93 -48.15 54.44
CA VAL A 306 52.12 -46.70 54.19
C VAL A 306 52.86 -45.98 55.34
N LEU A 307 53.10 -46.64 56.49
CA LEU A 307 53.73 -46.03 57.65
C LEU A 307 54.92 -46.85 58.18
N LYS A 308 55.99 -46.94 57.39
CA LYS A 308 57.36 -47.22 57.89
C LYS A 308 58.39 -46.83 56.83
N PRO A 309 59.18 -45.76 57.04
CA PRO A 309 60.31 -45.46 56.17
C PRO A 309 61.47 -46.40 56.53
N SER A 310 61.63 -47.49 55.80
CA SER A 310 62.87 -48.28 55.85
C SER A 310 63.92 -47.58 54.98
N THR A 311 64.83 -46.90 55.65
CA THR A 311 66.11 -46.44 55.13
C THR A 311 66.92 -47.64 54.65
N ASP A 312 67.14 -47.77 53.33
CA ASP A 312 68.29 -48.50 52.76
C ASP A 312 68.43 -48.21 51.26
N ARG A 313 68.72 -46.94 50.94
CA ARG A 313 69.42 -46.57 49.70
C ARG A 313 70.05 -45.18 49.89
N PRO A 314 71.37 -44.99 49.73
CA PRO A 314 71.94 -43.66 49.80
C PRO A 314 71.40 -42.81 48.64
N LYS A 315 70.74 -41.70 48.97
CA LYS A 315 70.28 -40.69 47.99
C LYS A 315 71.50 -40.12 47.25
N SER A 316 71.42 -40.01 45.93
CA SER A 316 72.46 -39.38 45.10
C SER A 316 72.64 -37.91 45.49
N ALA A 317 73.88 -37.42 45.46
CA ALA A 317 74.24 -36.04 45.78
C ALA A 317 73.45 -34.99 44.96
N THR A 318 73.01 -35.37 43.75
CA THR A 318 72.16 -34.54 42.88
C THR A 318 70.74 -34.38 43.40
N GLN A 319 70.17 -35.38 44.06
CA GLN A 319 68.80 -35.33 44.59
C GLN A 319 68.72 -34.45 45.85
N LYS A 320 69.78 -34.48 46.68
CA LYS A 320 69.88 -33.64 47.88
C LYS A 320 70.00 -32.14 47.55
N ALA A 321 70.75 -31.79 46.51
CA ALA A 321 70.90 -30.40 46.06
C ALA A 321 69.62 -29.81 45.43
N VAL A 322 68.78 -30.66 44.83
CA VAL A 322 67.47 -30.25 44.27
C VAL A 322 66.45 -30.07 45.39
N GLU A 323 66.40 -30.98 46.37
CA GLU A 323 65.54 -30.85 47.55
C GLU A 323 65.86 -29.53 48.32
N ASP A 324 67.13 -29.24 48.60
CA ASP A 324 67.52 -28.01 49.32
C ASP A 324 67.14 -26.71 48.57
N LYS A 325 67.15 -26.70 47.23
CA LYS A 325 66.73 -25.52 46.45
C LYS A 325 65.21 -25.35 46.43
N VAL A 326 64.45 -26.43 46.29
CA VAL A 326 62.98 -26.40 46.24
C VAL A 326 62.39 -25.97 47.60
N PHE A 327 62.97 -26.42 48.71
CA PHE A 327 62.52 -26.01 50.05
C PHE A 327 62.87 -24.55 50.40
N SER A 328 63.92 -23.97 49.80
CA SER A 328 64.27 -22.55 49.98
C SER A 328 63.32 -21.57 49.27
N LEU A 329 62.62 -22.01 48.21
CA LEU A 329 61.68 -21.19 47.42
C LEU A 329 60.29 -21.10 48.07
N ILE A 330 59.95 -22.05 48.94
CA ILE A 330 58.62 -22.15 49.58
C ILE A 330 58.57 -21.36 50.90
N SER A 331 59.71 -20.91 51.44
CA SER A 331 59.78 -20.23 52.76
C SER A 331 59.85 -18.69 52.72
N TYR A 332 59.60 -18.03 51.59
CA TYR A 332 59.58 -16.56 51.52
C TYR A 332 58.35 -16.03 50.76
N ARG A 333 57.19 -16.07 51.41
CA ARG A 333 56.11 -15.13 51.14
C ARG A 333 55.30 -14.85 52.42
N PRO A 334 55.69 -13.85 53.23
CA PRO A 334 54.81 -13.28 54.23
C PRO A 334 53.83 -12.29 53.58
N SER A 335 52.59 -12.41 54.04
CA SER A 335 51.44 -11.53 53.88
C SER A 335 51.66 -10.11 54.39
N LEU A 336 50.93 -9.15 53.82
CA LEU A 336 50.34 -8.03 54.59
C LEU A 336 49.07 -7.53 53.90
N ASP A 337 47.95 -7.67 54.61
CA ASP A 337 46.66 -6.97 54.47
C ASP A 337 46.85 -5.43 54.53
N ASP A 338 45.91 -4.52 54.23
CA ASP A 338 44.49 -4.44 54.60
C ASP A 338 43.85 -3.19 53.95
N THR A 339 42.53 -3.07 54.08
CA THR A 339 41.57 -1.97 53.79
C THR A 339 40.95 -2.00 52.39
N GLY A 340 39.63 -2.13 52.19
CA GLY A 340 38.47 -2.25 53.09
C GLY A 340 37.22 -1.78 52.33
N GLU A 341 36.12 -2.55 52.44
CA GLU A 341 34.70 -2.15 52.27
C GLU A 341 34.24 -1.79 50.82
N GLU A 342 33.11 -2.23 50.25
CA GLU A 342 31.81 -2.75 50.71
C GLU A 342 31.20 -3.72 49.67
N GLU A 343 30.48 -4.74 50.15
CA GLU A 343 29.41 -5.44 49.43
C GLU A 343 28.07 -4.76 49.76
N GLU A 344 27.17 -4.60 48.80
CA GLU A 344 25.75 -4.95 49.01
C GLU A 344 24.97 -5.11 47.69
N THR A 345 24.25 -6.23 47.64
CA THR A 345 23.26 -6.67 46.64
C THR A 345 21.86 -6.12 46.95
N ALA A 346 21.03 -5.84 45.92
CA ALA A 346 19.70 -6.45 45.69
C ALA A 346 18.67 -5.58 44.90
N VAL A 347 18.30 -6.13 43.73
CA VAL A 347 16.99 -6.29 43.04
C VAL A 347 15.72 -5.53 43.50
N SER A 348 14.97 -5.00 42.49
CA SER A 348 13.50 -5.02 42.24
C SER A 348 13.06 -3.70 41.57
N ASP A 349 12.11 -3.58 40.65
CA ASP A 349 11.21 -4.47 39.90
C ASP A 349 10.57 -3.62 38.77
N ALA A 350 10.16 -4.29 37.67
CA ALA A 350 9.02 -4.00 36.76
C ALA A 350 8.87 -2.58 36.12
N ASP A 351 8.33 -2.36 34.92
CA ASP A 351 7.81 -3.09 33.76
C ASP A 351 7.39 -1.97 32.77
N SER A 352 7.34 -2.24 31.47
CA SER A 352 6.36 -1.72 30.49
C SER A 352 6.93 -1.46 29.07
N GLY A 353 6.52 -2.34 28.14
CA GLY A 353 6.25 -2.05 26.72
C GLY A 353 7.44 -2.18 25.76
N SER A 354 7.75 -3.37 25.22
CA SER A 354 7.15 -4.00 24.02
C SER A 354 7.32 -3.22 22.71
N ASP A 355 7.95 -3.94 21.77
CA ASP A 355 7.77 -3.92 20.31
C ASP A 355 8.33 -2.74 19.50
N PHE A 356 9.62 -2.78 19.17
CA PHE A 356 10.13 -2.00 18.02
C PHE A 356 11.27 -2.63 17.20
N TYR A 357 11.84 -3.79 17.57
CA TYR A 357 13.01 -4.34 16.85
C TYR A 357 12.90 -5.81 16.44
N GLU A 358 11.70 -6.24 16.04
CA GLU A 358 11.47 -7.62 15.58
C GLU A 358 10.94 -7.66 14.14
N ASN A 359 11.60 -6.92 13.22
CA ASN A 359 11.23 -6.92 11.79
C ASN A 359 12.39 -6.67 10.80
N TYR A 360 13.63 -7.03 11.15
CA TYR A 360 14.76 -6.99 10.21
C TYR A 360 15.59 -8.29 10.17
N PHE A 361 14.95 -9.45 10.41
CA PHE A 361 15.52 -10.71 9.94
C PHE A 361 15.13 -10.88 8.48
N PHE A 362 16.11 -10.64 7.61
CA PHE A 362 16.06 -10.86 6.18
C PHE A 362 15.62 -12.29 5.87
N GLU A 363 14.83 -12.41 4.80
CA GLU A 363 14.42 -13.66 4.17
C GLU A 363 15.63 -14.59 4.00
N GLU A 364 15.46 -15.85 4.39
CA GLU A 364 16.43 -16.93 4.19
C GLU A 364 16.69 -17.14 2.69
N GLU A 365 17.65 -16.40 2.13
CA GLU A 365 18.32 -16.82 0.89
C GLU A 365 19.37 -17.87 1.23
N ASN A 366 19.19 -19.06 0.65
CA ASN A 366 19.95 -20.29 0.86
C ASN A 366 21.48 -20.06 1.00
N PHE A 367 21.99 -20.28 2.22
CA PHE A 367 23.41 -20.20 2.57
C PHE A 367 24.28 -21.29 1.88
N GLU A 368 23.67 -22.29 1.25
CA GLU A 368 24.34 -23.40 0.56
C GLU A 368 24.98 -23.02 -0.79
N ASP A 369 24.57 -21.93 -1.44
CA ASP A 369 25.14 -21.56 -2.76
C ASP A 369 26.46 -20.79 -2.66
N TYR A 370 26.76 -20.18 -1.51
CA TYR A 370 28.03 -19.53 -1.24
C TYR A 370 29.21 -20.51 -1.02
N LEU A 371 28.92 -21.77 -0.69
CA LEU A 371 29.93 -22.82 -0.46
C LEU A 371 30.33 -23.59 -1.73
N LYS A 372 29.72 -23.30 -2.89
CA LYS A 372 30.02 -23.98 -4.18
C LYS A 372 30.97 -23.20 -5.10
N LEU A 373 31.44 -22.02 -4.69
CA LEU A 373 32.38 -21.25 -5.48
C LEU A 373 33.80 -21.76 -5.21
N GLY A 374 34.34 -22.51 -6.17
CA GLY A 374 35.74 -22.92 -6.19
C GLY A 374 36.71 -21.74 -6.29
N PRO A 375 38.04 -21.97 -6.22
CA PRO A 375 39.04 -20.90 -6.17
C PRO A 375 38.86 -19.93 -7.33
N LEU A 376 38.72 -18.64 -6.99
CA LEU A 376 38.44 -17.55 -7.91
C LEU A 376 39.65 -17.32 -8.83
N GLU A 377 39.62 -17.84 -10.05
CA GLU A 377 40.61 -17.48 -11.08
C GLU A 377 40.48 -15.99 -11.40
N LEU A 378 41.54 -15.23 -11.12
CA LEU A 378 41.64 -13.79 -11.39
C LEU A 378 41.50 -13.54 -12.90
N LYS A 379 40.28 -13.27 -13.36
CA LYS A 379 39.99 -12.78 -14.71
C LYS A 379 40.41 -11.31 -14.79
N LEU A 380 41.58 -11.07 -15.37
CA LEU A 380 42.05 -9.74 -15.73
C LEU A 380 41.03 -9.08 -16.67
N LEU A 381 40.27 -8.12 -16.16
CA LEU A 381 39.37 -7.28 -16.94
C LEU A 381 40.19 -6.27 -17.76
N SER A 382 40.20 -6.43 -19.09
CA SER A 382 40.68 -5.41 -20.01
C SER A 382 39.52 -4.50 -20.41
N VAL A 383 39.62 -3.20 -20.10
CA VAL A 383 38.65 -2.18 -20.53
C VAL A 383 39.04 -1.66 -21.91
N SER A 384 38.17 -1.85 -22.90
CA SER A 384 38.28 -1.19 -24.21
C SER A 384 37.22 -0.08 -24.31
N GLY A 385 37.66 1.18 -24.41
CA GLY A 385 36.77 2.32 -24.65
C GLY A 385 36.64 2.62 -26.15
N GLN A 386 35.43 2.99 -26.58
CA GLN A 386 35.14 3.46 -27.93
C GLN A 386 34.83 4.97 -27.88
N GLN A 387 35.54 5.77 -28.69
CA GLN A 387 35.40 7.23 -28.70
C GLN A 387 34.14 7.63 -29.48
N MET A 388 33.25 8.38 -28.83
CA MET A 388 32.08 9.01 -29.43
C MET A 388 32.42 10.46 -29.85
N PRO A 389 31.95 10.95 -31.00
CA PRO A 389 32.19 12.33 -31.41
C PRO A 389 31.38 13.31 -30.56
N ILE A 390 32.05 14.38 -30.12
CA ILE A 390 31.47 15.50 -29.39
C ILE A 390 30.56 16.27 -30.36
N HIS A 391 29.30 16.52 -29.98
CA HIS A 391 28.40 17.38 -30.74
C HIS A 391 28.96 18.80 -30.78
N GLU A 392 29.09 19.38 -31.98
CA GLU A 392 29.37 20.81 -32.13
C GLU A 392 28.20 21.61 -31.53
N VAL A 393 28.54 22.56 -30.66
CA VAL A 393 27.58 23.49 -30.06
C VAL A 393 27.14 24.45 -31.16
N GLU A 394 25.84 24.50 -31.44
CA GLU A 394 25.26 25.49 -32.36
C GLU A 394 25.58 26.91 -31.88
N GLU A 395 26.02 27.78 -32.79
CA GLU A 395 26.28 29.19 -32.48
C GLU A 395 24.99 29.88 -32.01
N PRO A 396 25.03 30.63 -30.89
CA PRO A 396 23.86 31.24 -30.30
C PRO A 396 23.21 32.25 -31.26
N SER A 397 21.88 32.18 -31.36
CA SER A 397 21.07 33.08 -32.17
C SER A 397 21.28 34.54 -31.78
N LYS A 398 21.13 35.47 -32.72
CA LYS A 398 21.27 36.92 -32.47
C LYS A 398 20.38 37.41 -31.33
N GLU A 399 19.25 36.75 -31.09
CA GLU A 399 18.33 37.04 -30.00
C GLU A 399 18.90 36.65 -28.62
N GLU A 400 19.74 35.61 -28.55
CA GLU A 400 20.40 35.18 -27.31
C GLU A 400 21.55 36.13 -26.93
N VAL A 401 22.25 36.70 -27.92
CA VAL A 401 23.30 37.71 -27.69
C VAL A 401 22.70 39.03 -27.18
N GLU A 402 21.53 39.44 -27.69
CA GLU A 402 20.83 40.63 -27.18
C GLU A 402 20.31 40.43 -25.75
N SER A 403 19.83 39.23 -25.41
CA SER A 403 19.37 38.91 -24.06
C SER A 403 20.50 38.91 -23.01
N LYS A 404 21.72 38.51 -23.40
CA LYS A 404 22.94 38.61 -22.55
C LYS A 404 23.39 40.05 -22.27
N GLN A 405 22.97 41.02 -23.08
CA GLN A 405 23.30 42.43 -22.85
C GLN A 405 22.45 43.06 -21.73
N TRP A 406 21.29 42.46 -21.43
CA TRP A 406 20.38 42.90 -20.36
C TRP A 406 20.63 42.19 -19.03
N ASN A 407 21.39 41.09 -19.02
CA ASN A 407 21.74 40.34 -17.83
C ASN A 407 23.21 39.88 -17.90
N PRO A 408 24.18 40.74 -17.51
CA PRO A 408 25.58 40.34 -17.49
C PRO A 408 25.79 39.25 -16.42
N ASP A 409 26.44 38.14 -16.80
CA ASP A 409 26.85 37.05 -15.90
C ASP A 409 27.95 37.45 -14.89
N GLU A 410 28.25 38.74 -14.77
CA GLU A 410 29.13 39.27 -13.72
C GLU A 410 28.34 39.43 -12.42
N TRP A 411 28.42 38.39 -11.60
CA TRP A 411 28.03 38.43 -10.19
C TRP A 411 28.74 39.63 -9.51
N PRO A 412 28.08 40.47 -8.70
CA PRO A 412 28.68 41.62 -8.00
C PRO A 412 29.87 41.30 -7.08
N VAL A 413 30.30 40.04 -6.96
CA VAL A 413 31.45 39.61 -6.17
C VAL A 413 32.48 38.97 -7.10
N THR A 414 33.53 39.73 -7.43
CA THR A 414 34.68 39.18 -8.14
C THR A 414 35.62 38.47 -7.15
N CYS A 415 36.36 37.45 -7.60
CA CYS A 415 37.33 36.72 -6.78
C CYS A 415 38.39 37.61 -6.10
N GLY A 416 38.57 38.85 -6.56
CA GLY A 416 39.41 39.86 -5.89
C GLY A 416 38.82 40.42 -4.59
N MET A 417 37.48 40.45 -4.47
CA MET A 417 36.76 40.95 -3.29
C MET A 417 36.65 39.92 -2.16
N LEU A 418 36.87 38.63 -2.47
CA LEU A 418 36.93 37.54 -1.49
C LEU A 418 38.31 37.41 -0.83
N LYS A 419 39.31 38.19 -1.23
CA LYS A 419 40.62 38.25 -0.57
C LYS A 419 40.59 39.32 0.53
N GLY A 420 40.44 38.87 1.77
CA GLY A 420 40.61 39.71 2.97
C GLY A 420 42.01 40.33 3.10
N PRO A 421 42.22 41.27 4.05
CA PRO A 421 43.39 42.16 4.11
C PRO A 421 44.70 41.51 4.62
N LEU A 422 44.93 40.22 4.35
CA LEU A 422 46.10 39.47 4.85
C LEU A 422 47.21 39.22 3.81
N MET A 423 47.30 40.03 2.76
CA MET A 423 48.43 39.99 1.83
C MET A 423 48.90 41.40 1.44
N SER A 424 49.14 42.25 2.44
CA SER A 424 50.10 43.35 2.33
C SER A 424 51.39 42.95 3.04
N ASN A 425 52.27 42.26 2.31
CA ASN A 425 53.73 42.38 2.38
C ASN A 425 54.40 41.13 1.81
N VAL A 426 54.67 41.13 0.51
CA VAL A 426 56.01 40.76 0.00
C VAL A 426 56.27 41.62 -1.23
N LYS A 427 56.88 42.79 -1.03
CA LYS A 427 57.73 43.43 -2.04
C LYS A 427 59.16 43.07 -1.66
N SER A 428 59.84 42.28 -2.48
CA SER A 428 60.91 42.76 -3.36
C SER A 428 61.45 41.64 -4.23
#